data_AF-A0A1M6FWD7-F1
#
_entry.id   AF-A0A1M6FWD7-F1
#
_cell.length_a   1.000
_cell.length_b   1.000
_cell.length_c   1.000
_cell.angle_alpha   90.00
_cell.angle_beta   90.00
_cell.angle_gamma   90.00
#
_symmetry.space_group_name_H-M   'P 1'
#
loop_
_entity.id
_entity.type
_entity.pdbx_description
1 polymer ?
#
loop_
_entity_poly.entity_id
_entity_poly.type
_entity_poly.pdbx_seq_one_letter_code
_entity_poly.pdbx_strand_id
1 'polypeptide(L)'
;MRILRYILAYLFWTLLCLFIGIGYMRLVLGANTVSEEGLGYLLHLFYDIGMIQVGLWVGSAIALCFVLLDIFYLRKKLKNNPKRTVIRLAVLLMITVLVAIVHYLLEKVIDVI
;
A
#
# COMPACT_ATOMS: atom_id res chain seq x y z
N MET A 1 -24.51 15.18 3.74
CA MET A 1 -24.23 14.07 2.80
C MET A 1 -23.04 14.29 1.85
N ARG A 2 -22.73 15.51 1.38
CA ARG A 2 -21.63 15.74 0.42
C ARG A 2 -20.24 15.44 0.99
N ILE A 3 -19.98 15.84 2.24
CA ILE A 3 -18.73 15.55 2.97
C ILE A 3 -18.56 14.05 3.20
N LEU A 4 -19.62 13.37 3.64
CA LEU A 4 -19.64 11.92 3.84
C LEU A 4 -19.21 11.16 2.57
N ARG A 5 -19.71 11.56 1.39
CA ARG A 5 -19.29 10.96 0.10
C ARG A 5 -17.79 11.13 -0.18
N TYR A 6 -17.20 12.27 0.20
CA TYR A 6 -15.76 12.47 0.05
C TYR A 6 -14.97 11.58 1.02
N ILE A 7 -15.40 11.48 2.28
CA ILE A 7 -14.76 10.62 3.29
C ILE A 7 -14.80 9.16 2.84
N LEU A 8 -15.96 8.65 2.41
CA LEU A 8 -16.10 7.28 1.89
C LEU A 8 -15.22 7.04 0.65
N ALA A 9 -15.11 8.01 -0.26
CA ALA A 9 -14.25 7.87 -1.42
C ALA A 9 -12.78 7.74 -1.03
N TYR A 10 -12.28 8.58 -0.11
CA TYR A 10 -10.90 8.48 0.36
C TYR A 10 -10.67 7.23 1.20
N LEU A 11 -11.65 6.80 2.00
CA LEU A 11 -11.58 5.54 2.73
C LEU A 11 -11.39 4.35 1.77
N PHE A 12 -12.14 4.34 0.65
CA PHE A 12 -11.98 3.32 -0.39
C PHE A 12 -10.58 3.34 -1.01
N TRP A 13 -10.05 4.54 -1.36
CA TRP A 13 -8.69 4.65 -1.88
C TRP A 13 -7.63 4.20 -0.87
N THR A 14 -7.80 4.52 0.41
CA THR A 14 -6.90 4.07 1.47
C THR A 14 -6.93 2.55 1.62
N LEU A 15 -8.12 1.94 1.66
CA LEU A 15 -8.25 0.48 1.69
C LEU A 15 -7.55 -0.17 0.49
N LEU A 16 -7.74 0.38 -0.71
CA LEU A 16 -7.06 -0.09 -1.92
C LEU A 16 -5.52 -0.02 -1.77
N CYS A 17 -4.99 1.07 -1.21
CA CYS A 17 -3.55 1.21 -0.94
C CYS A 17 -3.05 0.17 0.08
N LEU A 18 -3.82 -0.12 1.13
CA LEU A 18 -3.47 -1.15 2.11
C LEU A 18 -3.42 -2.54 1.48
N PHE A 19 -4.41 -2.91 0.67
CA PHE A 19 -4.38 -4.18 -0.06
C PHE A 19 -3.19 -4.27 -1.01
N ILE A 20 -2.84 -3.17 -1.69
CA ILE A 20 -1.66 -3.10 -2.55
C ILE A 20 -0.37 -3.27 -1.74
N GLY A 21 -0.25 -2.65 -0.56
CA GLY A 21 0.90 -2.78 0.33
C GLY A 21 1.10 -4.22 0.82
N ILE A 22 0.03 -4.87 1.28
CA ILE A 22 0.05 -6.30 1.68
C ILE A 22 0.39 -7.19 0.47
N GLY A 23 -0.22 -6.93 -0.68
CA GLY A 23 0.06 -7.67 -1.92
C GLY A 23 1.51 -7.54 -2.35
N TYR A 24 2.09 -6.34 -2.26
CA TYR A 24 3.51 -6.09 -2.50
C TYR A 24 4.38 -6.92 -1.55
N MET A 25 4.11 -6.91 -0.24
CA MET A 25 4.89 -7.69 0.72
C MET A 25 4.79 -9.19 0.46
N ARG A 26 3.62 -9.70 0.03
CA ARG A 26 3.47 -11.09 -0.38
C ARG A 26 4.34 -11.44 -1.59
N LEU A 27 4.49 -10.52 -2.55
CA LEU A 27 5.38 -10.71 -3.69
C LEU A 27 6.87 -10.69 -3.31
N VAL A 28 7.25 -9.84 -2.36
CA VAL A 28 8.63 -9.73 -1.88
C VAL A 28 9.05 -10.93 -1.04
N LEU A 29 8.20 -11.34 -0.10
CA LEU A 29 8.49 -12.42 0.84
C LEU A 29 8.27 -13.81 0.23
N GLY A 30 7.35 -13.92 -0.74
CA GLY A 30 7.03 -15.19 -1.41
C GLY A 30 6.06 -16.07 -0.62
N ALA A 31 6.03 -17.35 -0.98
CA ALA A 31 5.23 -18.34 -0.25
C ALA A 31 5.89 -18.66 1.10
N ASN A 32 5.09 -18.75 2.15
CA ASN A 32 5.56 -19.21 3.45
C ASN A 32 5.87 -20.71 3.34
N THR A 33 7.13 -21.09 3.52
CA THR A 33 7.59 -22.49 3.47
C THR A 33 7.83 -23.08 4.86
N VAL A 34 7.45 -22.36 5.91
CA VAL A 34 7.62 -22.80 7.30
C VAL A 34 6.59 -23.89 7.61
N SER A 35 6.97 -24.88 8.40
CA SER A 35 6.08 -25.98 8.79
C SER A 35 4.85 -25.46 9.55
N GLU A 36 3.66 -25.95 9.17
CA GLU A 36 2.40 -25.63 9.85
C GLU A 36 2.19 -26.44 11.15
N GLU A 37 3.16 -27.27 11.55
CA GLU A 37 3.00 -28.21 12.68
C GLU A 37 3.97 -27.91 13.85
N GLY A 38 3.52 -28.25 15.06
CA GLY A 38 4.32 -28.15 16.28
C GLY A 38 4.84 -26.74 16.57
N LEU A 39 6.11 -26.62 16.98
CA LEU A 39 6.75 -25.31 17.20
C LEU A 39 6.96 -24.52 15.89
N GLY A 40 6.96 -25.19 14.73
CA GLY A 40 7.02 -24.55 13.41
C GLY A 40 5.82 -23.65 13.15
N TYR A 41 4.65 -24.00 13.68
CA TYR A 41 3.43 -23.21 13.58
C TYR A 41 3.59 -21.78 14.13
N LEU A 42 4.34 -21.61 15.23
CA LEU A 42 4.57 -20.28 15.81
C LEU A 42 5.41 -19.39 14.87
N LEU A 43 6.40 -19.98 14.19
CA LEU A 43 7.21 -19.27 13.20
C LEU A 43 6.41 -18.97 11.93
N HIS A 44 5.55 -19.89 11.51
CA HIS A 44 4.62 -19.66 10.39
C HIS A 44 3.70 -18.47 10.70
N LEU A 45 3.12 -18.44 11.90
CA LEU A 45 2.27 -17.34 12.36
C LEU A 45 3.05 -16.01 12.43
N PHE A 46 4.27 -16.04 12.94
CA PHE A 46 5.12 -14.84 13.02
C PHE A 46 5.43 -14.27 11.64
N TYR A 47 5.73 -15.12 10.67
CA TYR A 47 5.95 -14.72 9.28
C TYR A 47 4.72 -14.05 8.67
N ASP A 48 3.53 -14.65 8.85
CA ASP A 48 2.29 -14.11 8.31
C ASP A 48 1.91 -12.77 8.97
N ILE A 49 2.10 -12.65 10.29
CA ILE A 49 1.86 -11.41 11.03
C ILE A 49 2.85 -10.33 10.58
N GLY A 50 4.13 -10.67 10.45
CA GLY A 50 5.16 -9.76 9.97
C GLY A 50 4.85 -9.24 8.57
N MET A 51 4.44 -10.13 7.66
CA MET A 51 4.00 -9.76 6.31
C MET A 51 2.84 -8.77 6.34
N ILE A 52 1.80 -9.03 7.14
CA ILE A 52 0.64 -8.14 7.24
C ILE A 52 1.06 -6.81 7.86
N GLN A 53 1.84 -6.81 8.94
CA GLN A 53 2.26 -5.62 9.64
C GLN A 53 3.10 -4.70 8.75
N VAL A 54 4.14 -5.23 8.11
CA VAL A 54 4.98 -4.46 7.18
C VAL A 54 4.16 -4.04 5.96
N GLY A 55 3.29 -4.91 5.44
CA GLY A 55 2.40 -4.60 4.32
C GLY A 55 1.43 -3.45 4.62
N LEU A 56 0.93 -3.37 5.85
CA LEU A 56 0.11 -2.25 6.32
C LEU A 56 0.92 -0.95 6.43
N TRP A 57 2.16 -1.01 6.93
CA TRP A 57 3.04 0.16 6.96
C TRP A 57 3.34 0.70 5.55
N VAL A 58 3.72 -0.19 4.62
CA VAL A 58 3.95 0.16 3.22
C VAL A 58 2.69 0.72 2.57
N GLY A 59 1.55 0.04 2.75
CA GLY A 59 0.25 0.49 2.23
C GLY A 59 -0.18 1.85 2.79
N SER A 60 0.10 2.11 4.06
CA SER A 60 -0.15 3.40 4.72
C SER A 60 0.72 4.50 4.13
N ALA A 61 2.01 4.23 3.87
CA ALA A 61 2.90 5.18 3.20
C ALA A 61 2.40 5.54 1.79
N ILE A 62 1.98 4.54 1.00
CA ILE A 62 1.35 4.74 -0.32
C ILE A 62 0.09 5.61 -0.18
N ALA A 63 -0.80 5.28 0.77
CA ALA A 63 -2.04 5.99 0.99
C ALA A 63 -1.79 7.47 1.35
N LEU A 64 -0.86 7.74 2.25
CA LEU A 64 -0.48 9.09 2.66
C LEU A 64 0.02 9.91 1.47
N CYS A 65 0.99 9.37 0.70
CA CYS A 65 1.52 10.03 -0.49
C CYS A 65 0.42 10.31 -1.53
N PHE A 66 -0.44 9.33 -1.80
CA PHE A 66 -1.53 9.46 -2.76
C PHE A 66 -2.57 10.49 -2.33
N VAL A 67 -3.01 10.45 -1.07
CA VAL A 67 -4.01 11.39 -0.54
C VAL A 67 -3.50 12.82 -0.55
N LEU A 68 -2.24 13.04 -0.14
CA LEU A 68 -1.61 14.36 -0.21
C LEU A 68 -1.56 14.87 -1.65
N LEU A 69 -1.04 14.07 -2.58
CA LEU A 69 -0.99 14.45 -4.00
C LEU A 69 -2.37 14.71 -4.60
N ASP A 70 -3.37 13.91 -4.23
CA ASP A 70 -4.72 14.10 -4.75
C ASP A 70 -5.37 15.39 -4.24
N ILE A 71 -5.27 15.68 -2.93
CA ILE A 71 -5.86 16.87 -2.32
C ILE A 71 -5.19 18.14 -2.84
N PHE A 72 -3.86 18.18 -2.90
CA PHE A 72 -3.13 19.39 -3.28
C PHE A 72 -3.10 19.62 -4.80
N TYR A 73 -2.98 18.57 -5.60
CA TYR A 73 -2.74 18.68 -7.04
C TYR A 73 -3.84 18.08 -7.92
N LEU A 74 -4.07 16.75 -7.86
CA LEU A 74 -4.91 16.07 -8.85
C LEU A 74 -6.36 16.55 -8.79
N ARG A 75 -6.92 16.78 -7.59
CA ARG A 75 -8.31 17.22 -7.44
C ARG A 75 -8.58 18.56 -8.13
N LYS A 76 -7.62 19.50 -8.04
CA LYS A 76 -7.73 20.81 -8.70
C LYS A 76 -7.53 20.67 -10.20
N LYS A 77 -6.51 19.95 -10.63
CA LYS A 77 -6.13 19.79 -12.04
C LYS A 77 -7.14 18.98 -12.86
N LEU A 78 -7.81 17.99 -12.26
CA LEU A 78 -8.70 17.04 -12.94
C LEU A 78 -10.19 17.36 -12.80
N LYS A 79 -10.56 18.54 -12.29
CA LYS A 79 -11.96 18.89 -11.94
C LYS A 79 -12.95 18.64 -13.10
N ASN A 80 -12.56 18.97 -14.33
CA ASN A 80 -13.40 18.85 -15.53
C ASN A 80 -12.95 17.72 -16.48
N ASN A 81 -12.04 16.85 -16.06
CA ASN A 81 -11.51 15.80 -16.94
C ASN A 81 -12.35 14.52 -16.81
N PRO A 82 -12.95 13.99 -17.90
CA PRO A 82 -13.76 12.77 -17.84
C PRO A 82 -12.94 11.54 -17.45
N LYS A 83 -11.62 11.55 -17.72
CA LYS A 83 -10.69 10.46 -17.39
C LYS A 83 -10.07 10.58 -16.00
N ARG A 84 -10.61 11.43 -15.11
CA ARG A 84 -10.03 11.72 -13.78
C ARG A 84 -9.72 10.48 -12.96
N THR A 85 -10.58 9.46 -13.01
CA THR A 85 -10.42 8.23 -12.20
C THR A 85 -9.27 7.39 -12.72
N VAL A 86 -9.14 7.26 -14.05
CA VAL A 86 -8.03 6.52 -14.68
C VAL A 86 -6.70 7.21 -14.38
N ILE A 87 -6.65 8.54 -14.45
CA ILE A 87 -5.43 9.29 -14.13
C ILE A 87 -5.05 9.12 -12.65
N ARG A 88 -6.03 9.13 -11.74
CA ARG A 88 -5.79 8.85 -10.31
C ARG A 88 -5.24 7.45 -10.09
N LEU A 89 -5.78 6.45 -10.77
CA LEU A 89 -5.29 5.08 -10.70
C LEU A 89 -3.84 4.98 -11.21
N ALA A 90 -3.53 5.63 -12.34
CA ALA A 90 -2.18 5.66 -12.89
C ALA A 90 -1.17 6.32 -11.94
N VAL A 91 -1.56 7.43 -11.31
CA VAL A 91 -0.71 8.11 -10.30
C VAL A 91 -0.53 7.23 -9.07
N LEU A 92 -1.58 6.54 -8.60
CA LEU A 92 -1.47 5.60 -7.49
C LEU A 92 -0.45 4.50 -7.81
N LEU A 93 -0.53 3.89 -8.99
CA LEU A 93 0.42 2.85 -9.42
C LEU A 93 1.86 3.39 -9.48
N MET A 94 2.05 4.62 -9.98
CA MET A 94 3.36 5.27 -10.00
C MET A 94 3.92 5.48 -8.59
N ILE A 95 3.08 5.91 -7.64
CA ILE A 95 3.46 6.07 -6.23
C ILE A 95 3.81 4.71 -5.62
N THR A 96 3.01 3.67 -5.88
CA THR A 96 3.29 2.31 -5.41
C THR A 96 4.66 1.84 -5.85
N VAL A 97 5.01 2.00 -7.13
CA VAL A 97 6.33 1.62 -7.65
C VAL A 97 7.44 2.39 -6.93
N LEU A 98 7.26 3.70 -6.73
CA LEU A 98 8.26 4.53 -6.04
C LEU A 98 8.44 4.09 -4.59
N VAL A 99 7.36 3.89 -3.84
CA VAL A 99 7.42 3.43 -2.45
C VAL A 99 8.03 2.02 -2.36
N ALA A 100 7.69 1.12 -3.29
CA ALA A 100 8.26 -0.23 -3.36
C ALA A 100 9.78 -0.20 -3.60
N ILE A 101 10.27 0.68 -4.47
CA ILE A 101 11.71 0.87 -4.70
C ILE A 101 12.38 1.38 -3.43
N VAL A 102 11.82 2.42 -2.79
CA VAL A 102 12.37 2.97 -1.55
C VAL A 102 12.39 1.91 -0.45
N HIS A 103 11.30 1.18 -0.25
CA HIS A 103 11.21 0.09 0.72
C HIS A 103 12.26 -0.99 0.46
N TYR A 104 12.39 -1.44 -0.79
CA TYR A 104 13.40 -2.44 -1.17
C TYR A 104 14.83 -1.95 -0.93
N LEU A 105 15.13 -0.68 -1.21
CA LEU A 105 16.44 -0.10 -0.94
C LEU A 105 16.71 0.02 0.56
N LEU A 106 15.71 0.43 1.36
CA LEU A 106 15.85 0.50 2.82
C LEU A 106 16.14 -0.88 3.41
N GLU A 107 15.41 -1.89 2.97
CA GLU A 107 15.62 -3.30 3.34
C GLU A 107 17.03 -3.77 2.96
N LYS A 108 17.43 -3.61 1.69
CA LYS A 108 18.65 -4.23 1.17
C LYS A 108 19.94 -3.46 1.42
N VAL A 109 19.88 -2.14 1.56
CA VAL A 109 21.09 -1.29 1.68
C VAL A 109 21.37 -0.94 3.13
N ILE A 110 20.34 -0.73 3.93
CA ILE A 110 20.49 -0.18 5.28
C ILE A 110 20.30 -1.26 6.35
N ASP A 111 19.75 -2.44 5.99
CA ASP A 111 19.51 -3.57 6.91
C ASP A 111 18.79 -3.11 8.19
N VAL A 112 17.84 -2.18 8.03
CA VAL A 112 17.12 -1.53 9.14
C VAL A 112 15.99 -2.40 9.67
N ILE A 113 15.55 -3.40 8.91
CA ILE A 113 14.41 -4.27 9.20
C ILE A 113 14.85 -5.73 9.13
#